data_AF-A0A9X8WLH6-F1
#
_entry.id   AF-A0A9X8WLH6-F1
#
_cell.length_a   1.000
_cell.length_b   1.000
_cell.length_c   1.000
_cell.angle_alpha   90.00
_cell.angle_beta   90.00
_cell.angle_gamma   90.00
#
_symmetry.space_group_name_H-M   'P 1'
#
loop_
_entity.id
_entity.type
_entity.pdbx_description
1 polymer ?
#
loop_
_entity_poly.entity_id
_entity_poly.type
_entity_poly.pdbx_seq_one_letter_code
_entity_poly.pdbx_strand_id
1 'polypeptide(L)' 'MPRRKLAGIFIGVIIPFISIIGIVPFIAKLDFSVLGIPILYFWVFMWFPLTTLCLCISWHIYDRHQYKNEKMG' A
#
# COMPACT_ATOMS: atom_id res chain seq x y z
N MET A 1 6.12 -21.17 11.52
CA MET A 1 5.35 -20.21 10.68
C MET A 1 6.12 -18.89 10.60
N PRO A 2 6.62 -18.47 9.42
CA PRO A 2 7.69 -17.48 9.38
C PRO A 2 7.12 -16.07 9.56
N ARG A 3 7.27 -15.52 10.76
CA ARG A 3 6.80 -14.18 11.22
C ARG A 3 7.17 -13.00 10.29
N ARG A 4 8.16 -13.21 9.42
CA ARG A 4 8.64 -12.27 8.40
C ARG A 4 7.70 -12.08 7.20
N LYS A 5 6.88 -13.09 6.84
CA LYS A 5 5.87 -12.94 5.77
C LYS A 5 4.71 -12.03 6.21
N LEU A 6 4.32 -12.16 7.47
CA LEU A 6 3.32 -11.30 8.08
C LEU A 6 3.76 -9.84 8.12
N ALA A 7 5.05 -9.56 8.34
CA ALA A 7 5.55 -8.19 8.37
C ALA A 7 5.36 -7.44 7.04
N GLY A 8 5.63 -8.08 5.89
CA GLY A 8 5.42 -7.46 4.58
C GLY A 8 3.95 -7.18 4.29
N ILE A 9 3.06 -8.12 4.63
CA ILE A 9 1.61 -7.97 4.51
C ILE A 9 1.09 -6.89 5.47
N PHE A 10 1.57 -6.89 6.72
CA PHE A 10 1.24 -5.87 7.71
C PHE A 10 1.65 -4.50 7.20
N ILE A 11 2.87 -4.33 6.67
CA ILE A 11 3.31 -3.04 6.12
C ILE A 11 2.45 -2.66 4.90
N GLY A 12 2.18 -3.60 4.00
CA GLY A 12 1.36 -3.38 2.81
C GLY A 12 -0.12 -3.08 3.06
N VAL A 13 -0.66 -3.48 4.22
CA VAL A 13 -2.06 -3.24 4.63
C VAL A 13 -2.17 -2.08 5.63
N ILE A 14 -1.24 -1.96 6.56
CA ILE A 14 -1.21 -0.87 7.54
C ILE A 14 -0.97 0.46 6.85
N ILE A 15 -0.07 0.53 5.87
CA ILE A 15 0.19 1.77 5.13
C ILE A 15 -1.11 2.30 4.49
N PRO A 16 -1.85 1.56 3.63
CA PRO A 16 -3.08 2.07 3.05
C PRO A 16 -4.16 2.33 4.11
N PHE A 17 -4.21 1.54 5.19
CA PHE A 17 -5.21 1.73 6.25
C PHE A 17 -4.99 3.02 7.04
N ILE A 18 -3.77 3.28 7.52
CA ILE A 18 -3.41 4.53 8.20
C ILE A 18 -3.52 5.71 7.25
N SER A 19 -3.12 5.51 5.99
CA SER A 19 -3.29 6.51 4.94
C SER A 19 -4.76 6.95 4.84
N ILE A 20 -5.70 6.03 4.64
CA ILE A 20 -7.14 6.37 4.52
C ILE A 20 -7.66 7.00 5.81
N ILE A 21 -7.43 6.37 6.95
CA ILE A 21 -8.03 6.82 8.22
C ILE A 21 -7.46 8.16 8.68
N GLY A 22 -6.17 8.40 8.49
CA GLY A 22 -5.54 9.67 8.87
C GLY A 22 -5.92 10.79 7.92
N ILE A 23 -5.94 10.51 6.62
CA ILE A 23 -6.00 11.57 5.61
C ILE A 23 -7.43 11.87 5.15
N VAL A 24 -8.36 10.91 5.17
CA VAL A 24 -9.78 11.20 4.87
C VAL A 24 -10.38 12.29 5.80
N PRO A 25 -10.28 12.22 7.14
CA PRO A 25 -10.83 13.28 8.00
C PRO A 25 -10.03 14.59 7.92
N PHE A 26 -8.75 14.54 7.53
CA PHE A 26 -7.94 15.73 7.32
C PHE A 26 -8.36 16.45 6.03
N ILE A 27 -8.52 15.71 4.94
CA ILE A 27 -9.04 16.19 3.64
C ILE A 27 -10.49 16.66 3.79
N ALA A 28 -11.34 15.93 4.52
CA ALA A 28 -12.74 16.32 4.72
C ALA A 28 -12.91 17.62 5.50
N LYS A 29 -11.90 18.02 6.30
CA LYS A 29 -11.86 19.33 6.97
C LYS A 29 -11.21 20.42 6.12
N LEU A 30 -10.44 20.02 5.12
CA LEU A 30 -9.83 20.91 4.15
C LEU A 30 -10.79 21.04 2.97
N ASP A 31 -11.66 22.06 2.98
CA ASP A 31 -12.42 22.54 1.80
C ASP A 31 -11.48 23.15 0.73
N PHE A 32 -10.30 22.58 0.57
CA PHE A 32 -9.22 23.07 -0.25
C PHE A 32 -9.36 22.47 -1.65
N SER A 33 -10.03 23.22 -2.51
CA SER A 33 -10.12 22.92 -3.95
C SER A 33 -8.94 23.57 -4.67
N VAL A 34 -8.00 22.76 -5.15
CA VAL A 34 -6.92 23.26 -6.02
C VAL A 34 -7.52 23.37 -7.42
N LEU A 35 -7.62 24.60 -7.96
CA LEU A 35 -8.16 24.88 -9.29
C LEU A 35 -9.63 24.45 -9.51
N GLY A 36 -10.41 24.36 -8.42
CA GLY A 36 -11.79 23.87 -8.47
C GLY A 36 -11.91 22.34 -8.42
N ILE A 37 -10.79 21.62 -8.32
CA ILE A 37 -10.76 20.16 -8.18
C ILE A 37 -10.47 19.79 -6.71
N PRO A 38 -11.28 18.91 -6.11
CA PRO A 38 -11.06 18.44 -4.73
C PRO A 38 -9.69 17.79 -4.54
N ILE A 39 -9.00 18.12 -3.44
CA ILE A 39 -7.71 17.51 -3.05
C ILE A 39 -7.78 15.98 -2.90
N LEU A 40 -8.99 15.44 -2.74
CA LEU A 40 -9.29 14.01 -2.77
C LEU A 40 -8.72 13.32 -4.01
N TYR A 41 -8.69 13.97 -5.17
CA TYR A 41 -8.15 13.37 -6.39
C TYR A 41 -6.64 13.17 -6.33
N PHE A 42 -5.90 14.13 -5.76
CA PHE A 42 -4.46 13.97 -5.50
C PHE A 42 -4.18 12.78 -4.59
N TRP A 43 -5.02 12.61 -3.57
CA TRP A 43 -4.93 11.51 -2.63
C TRP A 43 -5.14 10.13 -3.29
N VAL A 44 -6.16 10.01 -4.13
CA VAL A 44 -6.41 8.79 -4.92
C VAL A 44 -5.28 8.54 -5.92
N PHE A 45 -4.70 9.59 -6.49
CA PHE A 45 -3.52 9.49 -7.35
C PHE A 45 -2.31 8.94 -6.59
N MET A 46 -2.15 9.32 -5.33
CA MET A 46 -1.10 8.81 -4.44
C MET A 46 -1.32 7.34 -4.04
N TRP A 47 -2.56 6.87 -4.07
CA TRP A 47 -2.94 5.48 -3.82
C TRP A 47 -2.43 4.51 -4.92
N PHE A 48 -2.38 4.94 -6.18
CA PHE A 48 -1.87 4.15 -7.30
C PHE A 48 -0.43 3.62 -7.12
N PRO A 49 0.57 4.48 -6.85
CA PRO A 49 1.94 4.02 -6.63
C PRO A 49 2.04 3.19 -5.35
N LEU A 50 1.19 3.44 -4.34
CA LEU A 50 1.15 2.68 -3.10
C LEU A 50 0.71 1.22 -3.34
N THR A 51 -0.35 1.04 -4.12
CA THR A 51 -0.82 -0.30 -4.54
C THR A 51 0.24 -1.01 -5.39
N THR A 52 0.87 -0.28 -6.31
CA THR A 52 1.99 -0.81 -7.12
C THR A 52 3.16 -1.24 -6.24
N LEU A 53 3.56 -0.41 -5.26
CA LEU A 53 4.61 -0.75 -4.31
C LEU A 53 4.24 -1.98 -3.49
N CYS A 54 3.00 -2.05 -3.01
CA CYS A 54 2.49 -3.18 -2.23
C CYS A 54 2.59 -4.49 -3.04
N LEU A 55 2.19 -4.46 -4.31
CA LEU A 55 2.30 -5.60 -5.21
C LEU A 55 3.76 -5.96 -5.51
N CYS A 56 4.61 -4.96 -5.75
CA CYS A 56 6.03 -5.13 -6.03
C CYS A 56 6.78 -5.73 -4.82
N ILE A 57 6.49 -5.24 -3.61
CA ILE A 57 7.03 -5.78 -2.36
C ILE A 57 6.53 -7.20 -2.11
N SER A 58 5.24 -7.46 -2.34
CA SER A 58 4.67 -8.81 -2.24
C SER A 58 5.38 -9.79 -3.16
N TRP A 59 5.58 -9.41 -4.43
CA TRP A 59 6.28 -10.23 -5.41
C TRP A 59 7.75 -10.45 -5.00
N HIS A 60 8.48 -9.39 -4.68
CA HIS A 60 9.89 -9.49 -4.28
C HIS A 60 10.10 -10.37 -3.02
N ILE A 61 9.15 -10.40 -2.09
CA ILE A 61 9.22 -11.23 -0.88
C ILE A 61 8.77 -12.69 -1.16
N TYR A 62 7.73 -12.89 -1.97
CA TYR A 62 7.12 -14.20 -2.19
C TYR A 62 7.84 -15.02 -3.27
N ASP A 63 8.26 -14.38 -4.36
CA ASP A 63 8.96 -15.00 -5.51
C ASP A 63 10.26 -15.68 -5.06
N ARG A 64 11.01 -15.02 -4.18
CA ARG A 64 12.25 -15.56 -3.60
C ARG A 64 12.05 -16.84 -2.77
N HIS A 65 10.82 -17.15 -2.37
CA HIS A 65 10.51 -18.29 -1.50
C HIS A 65 9.85 -19.47 -2.23
N GLN A 66 9.16 -19.25 -3.35
CA GLN A 66 8.59 -20.35 -4.15
C GLN A 66 9.68 -21.04 -5.00
N TYR A 67 10.60 -20.27 -5.57
CA TYR A 67 11.65 -20.81 -6.45
C TYR A 67 12.64 -21.75 -5.75
N LYS A 68 12.82 -21.62 -4.44
CA LYS A 68 13.74 -22.46 -3.65
C LYS A 68 13.13 -23.81 -3.25
N ASN A 69 11.81 -23.94 -3.24
CA ASN A 69 11.14 -25.19 -2.86
C ASN A 69 10.86 -26.11 -4.06
N GLU A 70 10.77 -25.57 -5.27
CA GLU A 70 10.55 -26.37 -6.49
C GLU A 70 11.81 -27.15 -6.93
N LYS A 71 13.01 -26.62 -6.65
CA LYS A 71 14.30 -27.22 -7.06
C LYS A 71 14.79 -28.37 -6.14
N MET A 72 14.06 -28.71 -5.10
CA MET A 72 14.43 -29.74 -4.11
C MET A 72 13.35 -30.82 -3.93
N GLY A 73 12.43 -30.93 -4.91
CA GLY A 73 11.47 -32.03 -5.05
C GLY A 73 11.84 -32.93 -6.22
#